data_AF-A0A6J0B941-F1
#
_entry.id   AF-A0A6J0B941-F1
#
_cell.length_a   1.000
_cell.length_b   1.000
_cell.length_c   1.000
_cell.angle_alpha   90.00
_cell.angle_beta   90.00
_cell.angle_gamma   90.00
#
_symmetry.space_group_name_H-M   'P 1'
#
loop_
_entity.id
_entity.type
_entity.pdbx_description
1 polymer ?
#
loop_
_entity_poly.entity_id
_entity_poly.type
_entity_poly.pdbx_seq_one_letter_code
_entity_poly.pdbx_strand_id
1 'polypeptide(L)'
;MWYSYVSRLRSLNSSCDKFPTCLLLLDDTYVIGHCKISLVPNISDSCFIESVIIDQRYRARGFGTMLMQGAEEYVAKRGIVNVFLSTKGQEYFYKKMGYKICDPVSLYGNSYITGDGLPPIPKQVLKDFRSNGRSPPPMPVIRNSGFPFSTVKTYMVKNM
;
A
#
# COMPACT_ATOMS: atom_id res chain seq x y z
N MET A 1 23.30 -1.38 -6.69
CA MET A 1 21.87 -1.25 -7.08
C MET A 1 21.10 -2.57 -6.82
N TRP A 2 21.32 -3.26 -5.69
CA TRP A 2 20.74 -4.59 -5.41
C TRP A 2 19.55 -4.58 -4.42
N TYR A 3 19.22 -3.43 -3.84
CA TYR A 3 18.18 -3.33 -2.80
C TYR A 3 16.75 -3.57 -3.31
N SER A 4 16.43 -3.30 -4.59
CA SER A 4 15.04 -3.37 -5.10
C SER A 4 14.56 -4.80 -5.37
N TYR A 5 15.43 -5.69 -5.86
CA TYR A 5 15.07 -7.10 -6.08
C TYR A 5 14.81 -7.82 -4.75
N VAL A 6 15.74 -7.70 -3.79
CA VAL A 6 15.61 -8.31 -2.46
C VAL A 6 14.37 -7.79 -1.74
N SER A 7 14.05 -6.50 -1.86
CA SER A 7 12.83 -5.93 -1.27
C SER A 7 11.54 -6.48 -1.89
N ARG A 8 11.50 -6.67 -3.22
CA ARG A 8 10.35 -7.30 -3.90
C ARG A 8 10.19 -8.76 -3.48
N LEU A 9 11.29 -9.52 -3.46
CA LEU A 9 11.29 -10.92 -3.02
C LEU A 9 10.80 -11.02 -1.57
N ARG A 10 11.27 -10.15 -0.68
CA ARG A 10 10.81 -10.08 0.71
C ARG A 10 9.32 -9.79 0.83
N SER A 11 8.78 -8.90 -0.01
CA SER A 11 7.34 -8.62 -0.02
C SER A 11 6.53 -9.84 -0.48
N LEU A 12 6.98 -10.58 -1.49
CA LEU A 12 6.33 -11.81 -1.93
C LEU A 12 6.41 -12.89 -0.85
N ASN A 13 7.58 -13.07 -0.24
CA ASN A 13 7.80 -14.03 0.84
C ASN A 13 7.03 -13.70 2.13
N SER A 14 6.52 -12.47 2.28
CA SER A 14 5.65 -12.12 3.41
C SER A 14 4.21 -12.63 3.25
N SER A 15 3.85 -13.13 2.06
CA SER A 15 2.52 -13.66 1.78
C SER A 15 2.20 -14.88 2.66
N CYS A 16 1.02 -14.88 3.28
CA CYS A 16 0.50 -15.98 4.09
C CYS A 16 -1.03 -16.08 3.96
N ASP A 17 -1.61 -17.14 4.53
CA ASP A 17 -3.06 -17.41 4.48
C ASP A 17 -3.89 -16.49 5.38
N LYS A 18 -3.26 -15.66 6.22
CA LYS A 18 -3.94 -14.62 7.01
C LYS A 18 -3.82 -13.31 6.26
N PHE A 19 -2.80 -12.52 6.57
CA PHE A 19 -2.34 -11.33 5.85
C PHE A 19 -0.90 -11.01 6.30
N PRO A 20 -0.06 -10.40 5.45
CA PRO A 20 -0.36 -9.96 4.09
C PRO A 20 -0.49 -11.15 3.13
N THR A 21 -1.26 -11.00 2.05
CA THR A 21 -1.47 -12.02 1.02
C THR A 21 -1.25 -11.40 -0.36
N CYS A 22 -0.45 -12.06 -1.19
CA CYS A 22 -0.28 -11.71 -2.60
C CYS A 22 -1.25 -12.54 -3.45
N LEU A 23 -2.08 -11.87 -4.25
CA LEU A 23 -2.94 -12.52 -5.24
C LEU A 23 -2.34 -12.34 -6.63
N LEU A 24 -2.41 -13.40 -7.43
CA LEU A 24 -1.97 -13.43 -8.82
C LEU A 24 -3.16 -13.70 -9.73
N LEU A 25 -3.24 -12.96 -10.82
CA LEU A 25 -4.13 -13.29 -11.93
C LEU A 25 -3.31 -14.05 -12.97
N LEU A 26 -3.76 -15.26 -13.33
CA LEU A 26 -3.06 -16.17 -14.21
C LEU A 26 -3.84 -16.38 -15.51
N ASP A 27 -3.10 -16.54 -16.60
CA ASP A 27 -3.55 -17.01 -17.91
C ASP A 27 -2.73 -18.27 -18.24
N ASP A 28 -3.32 -19.43 -17.95
CA ASP A 28 -2.64 -20.74 -17.86
C ASP A 28 -1.38 -20.72 -16.97
N THR A 29 -0.21 -20.54 -17.57
CA THR A 29 1.10 -20.50 -16.89
C THR A 29 1.68 -19.09 -16.77
N TYR A 30 1.03 -18.09 -17.35
CA TYR A 30 1.49 -16.71 -17.39
C TYR A 30 0.86 -15.87 -16.29
N VAL A 31 1.69 -15.12 -15.55
CA VAL A 31 1.20 -14.13 -14.59
C VAL A 31 0.83 -12.86 -15.34
N ILE A 32 -0.47 -12.57 -15.41
CA ILE A 32 -1.01 -11.38 -16.08
C ILE A 32 -1.26 -10.22 -15.12
N GLY A 33 -1.40 -10.49 -13.82
CA GLY A 33 -1.62 -9.46 -12.82
C GLY A 33 -1.16 -9.87 -11.42
N HIS A 34 -0.94 -8.86 -10.58
CA HIS A 34 -0.58 -9.04 -9.17
C HIS A 34 -1.23 -7.93 -8.34
N CYS A 35 -1.67 -8.28 -7.13
CA CYS A 35 -1.91 -7.33 -6.06
C CYS A 35 -1.46 -7.91 -4.72
N LYS A 36 -1.18 -7.04 -3.76
CA LYS A 36 -0.88 -7.42 -2.38
C LYS A 36 -1.93 -6.81 -1.47
N ILE A 37 -2.41 -7.62 -0.52
CA ILE A 37 -3.41 -7.23 0.46
C ILE A 37 -2.76 -7.28 1.83
N SER A 38 -2.91 -6.21 2.60
CA SER A 38 -2.39 -6.07 3.97
C SER A 38 -3.54 -5.60 4.87
N LEU A 39 -3.61 -6.04 6.13
CA LEU A 39 -4.57 -5.48 7.08
C LEU A 39 -4.16 -4.06 7.49
N VAL A 40 -5.15 -3.22 7.79
CA VAL A 40 -4.90 -1.89 8.35
C VAL A 40 -4.84 -1.99 9.88
N PRO A 41 -3.68 -1.78 10.52
CA PRO A 41 -3.65 -1.68 11.98
C PRO A 41 -4.44 -0.43 12.39
N ASN A 42 -5.38 -0.57 13.31
CA ASN A 42 -6.29 0.47 13.84
C ASN A 42 -7.63 0.68 13.12
N ILE A 43 -7.92 -0.03 12.03
CA ILE A 43 -9.27 -0.02 11.45
C ILE A 43 -9.77 -1.46 11.38
N SER A 44 -10.80 -1.77 12.16
CA SER A 44 -11.40 -3.11 12.18
C SER A 44 -11.96 -3.46 10.81
N ASP A 45 -11.91 -4.75 10.47
CA ASP A 45 -12.53 -5.32 9.27
C ASP A 45 -12.15 -4.57 7.98
N SER A 46 -10.89 -4.10 7.95
CA SER A 46 -10.37 -3.23 6.90
C SER A 46 -9.03 -3.73 6.38
N CYS A 47 -8.90 -3.72 5.06
CA CYS A 47 -7.65 -4.07 4.38
C CYS A 47 -7.20 -2.96 3.46
N PHE A 48 -5.94 -3.05 3.05
CA PHE A 48 -5.31 -2.16 2.11
C PHE A 48 -4.73 -2.96 0.96
N ILE A 49 -5.11 -2.58 -0.26
CA ILE A 49 -4.60 -3.18 -1.48
C ILE A 49 -3.51 -2.28 -2.05
N GLU A 50 -2.33 -2.88 -2.21
CA GLU A 50 -1.14 -2.24 -2.74
C GLU A 50 -0.56 -3.04 -3.91
N SER A 51 0.37 -2.43 -4.65
CA SER A 51 1.10 -3.09 -5.74
C SER A 51 0.19 -3.73 -6.80
N VAL A 52 -0.95 -3.11 -7.10
CA VAL A 52 -1.89 -3.52 -8.16
C VAL A 52 -1.27 -3.23 -9.52
N ILE A 53 -0.95 -4.29 -10.26
CA ILE A 53 -0.32 -4.19 -11.57
C ILE A 53 -0.91 -5.24 -12.52
N ILE A 54 -1.02 -4.85 -13.80
CA ILE A 54 -1.33 -5.73 -14.92
C ILE A 54 -0.18 -5.65 -15.92
N ASP A 55 0.23 -6.80 -16.46
CA ASP A 55 1.22 -6.90 -17.53
C ASP A 55 0.83 -5.95 -18.67
N GLN A 56 1.79 -5.18 -19.16
CA GLN A 56 1.54 -4.12 -20.13
C GLN A 56 0.82 -4.61 -21.39
N ARG A 57 1.08 -5.85 -21.83
CA ARG A 57 0.48 -6.47 -23.01
C ARG A 57 -1.01 -6.75 -22.84
N TYR A 58 -1.46 -6.86 -21.59
CA TYR A 58 -2.82 -7.25 -21.21
C TYR A 58 -3.65 -6.05 -20.68
N ARG A 59 -3.08 -4.84 -20.63
CA ARG A 59 -3.82 -3.64 -20.18
C ARG A 59 -4.95 -3.26 -21.14
N ALA A 60 -5.92 -2.50 -20.62
CA ALA A 60 -7.12 -2.03 -21.34
C ALA A 60 -8.05 -3.15 -21.85
N ARG A 61 -7.95 -4.37 -21.29
CA ARG A 61 -8.80 -5.53 -21.62
C ARG A 61 -9.73 -5.97 -20.48
N GLY A 62 -9.85 -5.16 -19.42
CA GLY A 62 -10.69 -5.48 -18.25
C GLY A 62 -10.02 -6.30 -17.15
N PHE A 63 -8.81 -6.85 -17.36
CA PHE A 63 -8.12 -7.66 -16.34
C PHE A 63 -7.84 -6.94 -15.02
N GLY A 64 -7.65 -5.61 -15.05
CA GLY A 64 -7.51 -4.82 -13.81
C GLY A 64 -8.79 -4.86 -12.97
N THR A 65 -9.95 -4.74 -13.61
CA THR A 65 -11.25 -4.85 -12.96
C THR A 65 -11.45 -6.25 -12.40
N MET A 66 -11.14 -7.28 -13.18
CA MET A 66 -11.24 -8.69 -12.76
C MET A 66 -10.34 -8.99 -11.55
N LEU A 67 -9.09 -8.53 -11.57
CA LEU A 67 -8.16 -8.69 -10.45
C LEU A 67 -8.69 -8.03 -9.17
N MET A 68 -9.21 -6.80 -9.28
CA MET A 68 -9.75 -6.07 -8.13
C MET A 68 -11.04 -6.70 -7.61
N GLN A 69 -11.93 -7.16 -8.48
CA GLN A 69 -13.15 -7.89 -8.07
C GLN A 69 -12.82 -9.21 -7.36
N GLY A 70 -11.85 -9.97 -7.87
CA GLY A 70 -11.39 -11.19 -7.21
C GLY A 70 -10.73 -10.92 -5.85
N ALA A 71 -9.99 -9.81 -5.74
CA ALA A 71 -9.42 -9.38 -4.46
C ALA A 71 -10.51 -8.95 -3.45
N GLU A 72 -11.52 -8.22 -3.91
CA GLU A 72 -12.70 -7.82 -3.12
C GLU A 72 -13.48 -9.04 -2.62
N GLU A 73 -13.77 -10.00 -3.50
CA GLU A 73 -14.44 -11.26 -3.11
C GLU A 73 -13.60 -12.07 -2.11
N TYR A 74 -12.28 -12.14 -2.31
CA TYR A 74 -11.37 -12.85 -1.42
C TYR A 74 -11.38 -12.28 0.01
N VAL A 75 -11.38 -10.95 0.16
CA VAL A 75 -11.39 -10.31 1.48
C VAL A 75 -12.79 -10.26 2.10
N ALA A 76 -13.85 -10.17 1.28
CA ALA A 76 -15.23 -10.24 1.75
C ALA A 76 -15.52 -11.57 2.46
N LYS A 77 -15.05 -12.70 1.89
CA LYS A 77 -15.16 -14.04 2.50
C LYS A 77 -14.43 -14.16 3.84
N ARG A 78 -13.56 -13.21 4.18
CA ARG A 78 -12.78 -13.14 5.42
C ARG A 78 -13.31 -12.10 6.40
N GLY A 79 -14.50 -11.55 6.15
CA GLY A 79 -15.16 -10.57 7.01
C GLY A 79 -14.66 -9.14 6.85
N ILE A 80 -13.85 -8.84 5.84
CA ILE A 80 -13.43 -7.47 5.55
C ILE A 80 -14.56 -6.72 4.86
N VAL A 81 -14.91 -5.55 5.39
CA VAL A 81 -15.99 -4.69 4.87
C VAL A 81 -15.47 -3.41 4.21
N ASN A 82 -14.23 -3.00 4.53
CA ASN A 82 -13.61 -1.81 3.92
C ASN A 82 -12.31 -2.15 3.20
N VAL A 83 -12.20 -1.68 1.97
CA VAL A 83 -11.01 -1.84 1.14
C VAL A 83 -10.42 -0.47 0.84
N PHE A 84 -9.20 -0.24 1.32
CA PHE A 84 -8.44 0.98 1.09
C PHE A 84 -7.37 0.76 0.02
N LEU A 85 -7.04 1.82 -0.71
CA LEU A 85 -5.89 1.84 -1.60
C LEU A 85 -5.34 3.25 -1.77
N SER A 86 -4.13 3.34 -2.30
CA SER A 86 -3.56 4.60 -2.76
C SER A 86 -3.23 4.51 -4.25
N THR A 87 -3.50 5.59 -4.98
CA THR A 87 -3.24 5.67 -6.41
C THR A 87 -2.60 6.99 -6.80
N LYS A 88 -2.01 7.03 -7.99
CA LYS A 88 -1.48 8.24 -8.62
C LYS A 88 -1.82 8.22 -10.11
N GLY A 89 -2.83 8.99 -10.51
CA GLY A 89 -3.27 9.13 -11.89
C GLY A 89 -4.18 8.01 -12.40
N GLN A 90 -4.65 7.11 -11.52
CA GLN A 90 -5.61 6.06 -11.86
C GLN A 90 -6.91 6.16 -11.03
N GLU A 91 -7.21 7.35 -10.49
CA GLU A 91 -8.37 7.61 -9.65
C GLU A 91 -9.67 7.29 -10.38
N TYR A 92 -9.76 7.62 -11.67
CA TYR A 92 -10.95 7.37 -12.49
C TYR A 92 -11.26 5.88 -12.65
N PHE A 93 -10.24 5.04 -12.77
CA PHE A 93 -10.40 3.59 -12.81
C PHE A 93 -11.07 3.07 -11.53
N TYR A 94 -10.55 3.46 -10.37
CA TYR A 94 -11.11 3.05 -9.08
C TYR A 94 -12.49 3.68 -8.81
N LYS A 95 -12.73 4.93 -9.23
CA LYS A 95 -14.06 5.57 -9.14
C LYS A 95 -15.13 4.77 -9.90
N LYS A 96 -14.82 4.28 -11.10
CA LYS A 96 -15.73 3.40 -11.87
C LYS A 96 -16.07 2.10 -11.14
N MET A 97 -15.17 1.62 -10.28
CA MET A 97 -15.37 0.42 -9.46
C MET A 97 -16.10 0.70 -8.13
N GLY A 98 -16.53 1.94 -7.88
CA GLY A 98 -17.24 2.35 -6.67
C GLY A 98 -16.36 2.88 -5.55
N TYR A 99 -15.05 3.05 -5.77
CA TYR A 99 -14.17 3.67 -4.77
C TYR A 99 -14.41 5.17 -4.68
N LYS A 100 -14.39 5.68 -3.46
CA LYS A 100 -14.53 7.11 -3.15
C LYS A 100 -13.20 7.62 -2.59
N ILE A 101 -12.89 8.90 -2.80
CA ILE A 101 -11.70 9.53 -2.22
C ILE A 101 -11.89 9.60 -0.70
N CYS A 102 -10.82 9.31 0.05
CA CYS A 102 -10.81 9.39 1.51
C CYS A 102 -9.50 10.01 2.03
N ASP A 103 -9.45 10.22 3.34
CA ASP A 103 -8.25 10.66 4.03
C ASP A 103 -7.15 9.59 4.03
N PRO A 104 -5.87 9.98 4.11
CA PRO A 104 -4.75 9.04 4.18
C PRO A 104 -4.87 8.05 5.34
N VAL A 105 -4.60 6.77 5.05
CA VAL A 105 -4.61 5.70 6.05
C VAL A 105 -3.18 5.23 6.33
N SER A 106 -2.83 5.13 7.61
CA SER A 106 -1.52 4.67 8.07
C SER A 106 -1.47 3.14 8.16
N LEU A 107 -0.70 2.52 7.27
CA LEU A 107 -0.44 1.06 7.28
C LEU A 107 0.59 0.62 8.31
N TYR A 108 1.40 1.58 8.76
CA TYR A 108 2.39 1.40 9.80
C TYR A 108 1.84 2.10 11.02
N GLY A 109 1.60 1.35 12.09
CA GLY A 109 1.05 1.88 13.33
C GLY A 109 2.00 2.90 13.94
N ASN A 110 1.89 4.15 13.53
CA ASN A 110 2.28 5.27 14.37
C ASN A 110 1.04 5.61 15.18
N SER A 111 0.99 5.13 16.42
CA SER A 111 0.03 5.64 17.41
C SER A 111 0.43 7.09 17.75
N TYR A 112 0.13 8.05 16.88
CA TYR A 112 -0.11 9.39 17.36
C TYR A 112 -1.54 9.39 17.91
N ILE A 113 -1.62 9.31 19.24
CA ILE A 113 -2.85 9.64 19.95
C ILE A 113 -3.14 11.10 19.63
N THR A 114 -4.16 11.34 18.82
CA THR A 114 -4.77 12.67 18.69
C THR A 114 -5.83 12.75 19.77
N GLY A 115 -5.57 13.52 20.83
CA GLY A 115 -6.52 13.77 21.91
C GLY A 115 -5.82 14.15 23.21
N ASP A 116 -5.75 15.44 23.48
CA ASP A 116 -5.60 16.12 24.77
C ASP A 116 -4.51 15.67 25.78
N GLY A 117 -3.60 16.61 26.06
CA GLY A 117 -2.77 16.61 27.27
C GLY A 117 -1.47 15.83 27.19
N LEU A 118 -0.40 16.46 26.70
CA LEU A 118 0.97 15.94 26.78
C LEU A 118 1.55 16.13 28.20
N PRO A 119 1.86 15.08 28.98
CA PRO A 119 2.91 15.19 29.98
C PRO A 119 4.28 15.06 29.27
N PRO A 120 5.32 15.80 29.71
CA PRO A 120 6.62 15.80 29.05
C PRO A 120 7.29 14.42 29.12
N ILE A 121 7.73 13.91 27.97
CA ILE A 121 8.46 12.64 27.85
C ILE A 121 9.84 12.76 28.54
N PRO A 122 10.24 11.80 29.40
CA PRO A 122 11.56 11.80 30.04
C PRO A 122 12.70 11.64 29.02
N LYS A 123 13.72 12.50 29.11
CA LYS A 123 14.89 12.60 28.20
C LYS A 123 15.88 11.41 28.25
N GLN A 124 15.49 10.20 28.65
CA GLN A 124 16.46 9.13 28.94
C GLN A 124 16.52 7.94 27.97
N VAL A 125 15.62 7.78 27.00
CA VAL A 125 15.66 6.61 26.06
C VAL A 125 16.30 6.98 24.71
N LEU A 126 17.39 7.75 24.73
CA LEU A 126 18.09 8.19 23.52
C LEU A 126 19.59 7.87 23.54
N LYS A 127 20.06 6.96 24.42
CA LYS A 127 21.50 6.69 24.59
C LYS A 127 22.04 5.32 24.15
N ASP A 128 21.23 4.30 23.85
CA ASP A 128 21.78 2.94 23.67
C ASP A 128 21.60 2.30 22.29
N PHE A 129 21.64 3.09 21.22
CA PHE A 129 21.90 2.54 19.87
C PHE A 129 23.21 3.08 19.30
N ARG A 130 24.33 2.60 19.84
CA ARG A 130 25.61 2.62 19.13
C ARG A 130 25.55 1.59 18.00
N SER A 131 25.20 2.04 16.79
CA SER A 131 25.46 1.27 15.58
C SER A 131 26.66 1.87 14.85
N ASN A 132 27.72 1.09 14.68
CA ASN A 132 28.93 1.42 13.91
C ASN A 132 28.66 1.41 12.39
N GLY A 133 27.52 1.92 11.94
CA GLY A 133 27.16 2.05 10.53
C GLY A 133 27.56 3.42 9.99
N ARG A 134 28.20 3.47 8.81
CA ARG A 134 28.46 4.73 8.11
C ARG A 134 27.12 5.41 7.83
N SER A 135 27.00 6.69 8.17
CA SER A 135 25.80 7.48 7.91
C SER A 135 25.46 7.44 6.41
N PRO A 136 24.20 7.20 6.04
CA PRO A 136 23.79 7.26 4.65
C PRO A 136 24.07 8.66 4.08
N PRO A 137 24.53 8.76 2.82
CA PRO A 137 24.88 10.04 2.23
C PRO A 137 23.67 10.99 2.22
N PRO A 138 23.90 12.30 2.36
CA PRO A 138 22.83 13.30 2.28
C PRO A 138 22.15 13.20 0.91
N MET A 139 20.81 13.22 0.95
CA MET A 139 19.97 13.15 -0.25
C MET A 139 20.24 14.37 -1.16
N PRO A 140 20.36 14.20 -2.48
CA PRO A 140 20.51 15.34 -3.40
C PRO A 140 19.29 16.26 -3.32
N VAL A 141 19.52 17.56 -3.18
CA VAL A 141 18.47 18.57 -3.26
C VAL A 141 18.04 18.72 -4.71
N ILE A 142 16.92 18.09 -5.10
CA ILE A 142 16.33 18.30 -6.43
C ILE A 142 15.58 19.65 -6.39
N ARG A 143 16.14 20.67 -7.04
CA ARG A 143 15.46 21.95 -7.28
C ARG A 143 14.31 21.74 -8.26
N ASN A 144 13.16 22.27 -7.86
CA ASN A 144 11.88 22.23 -8.56
C ASN A 144 11.97 22.86 -9.97
N SER A 145 11.65 22.08 -11.02
CA SER A 145 11.34 22.62 -12.35
C SER A 145 9.99 22.06 -12.83
N GLY A 146 9.15 22.98 -13.29
CA GLY A 146 7.71 22.82 -13.42
C GLY A 146 7.26 21.74 -14.40
N PHE A 147 6.45 20.82 -13.89
CA PHE A 147 5.44 20.04 -14.59
C PHE A 147 4.27 19.86 -13.61
N PRO A 148 2.99 19.94 -14.02
CA PRO A 148 1.85 19.77 -13.12
C PRO A 148 1.63 18.28 -12.83
N PHE A 149 2.60 17.64 -12.18
CA PHE A 149 2.38 16.35 -11.55
C PHE A 149 1.96 16.62 -10.11
N SER A 150 0.69 16.37 -9.79
CA SER A 150 0.29 16.24 -8.38
C SER A 150 1.21 15.18 -7.74
N THR A 151 2.02 15.62 -6.79
CA THR A 151 2.99 14.79 -6.06
C THR A 151 2.31 13.94 -4.99
N VAL A 152 1.03 14.18 -4.73
CA VAL A 152 0.27 13.59 -3.63
C VAL A 152 -0.45 12.34 -4.12
N LYS A 153 -0.20 11.21 -3.44
CA LYS A 153 -1.00 9.99 -3.63
C LYS A 153 -2.44 10.25 -3.19
N THR A 154 -3.41 9.90 -4.02
CA THR A 154 -4.82 9.94 -3.63
C THR A 154 -5.18 8.63 -2.94
N TYR A 155 -5.75 8.73 -1.75
CA TYR A 155 -6.30 7.59 -1.02
C TYR A 155 -7.76 7.41 -1.38
N MET A 156 -8.16 6.16 -1.51
CA MET A 156 -9.53 5.80 -1.87
C MET A 156 -10.00 4.61 -1.05
N VAL A 157 -11.30 4.59 -0.75
CA VAL A 157 -11.97 3.54 0.02
C VAL A 157 -13.22 3.05 -0.72
N LYS A 158 -13.48 1.76 -0.60
CA LYS A 158 -14.74 1.14 -0.97
C LYS A 158 -15.26 0.34 0.21
N ASN A 159 -16.53 0.55 0.53
CA ASN A 159 -17.29 -0.28 1.47
C ASN A 159 -18.02 -1.35 0.64
N MET A 160 -17.87 -2.62 1.02
CA MET A 160 -18.38 -3.78 0.28
C MET A 160 -19.74 -4.26 0.80
#